data_AF-A0A927NKM7-F1
#
_entry.id   AF-A0A927NKM7-F1
#
_cell.length_a   1.000
_cell.length_b   1.000
_cell.length_c   1.000
_cell.angle_alpha   90.00
_cell.angle_beta   90.00
_cell.angle_gamma   90.00
#
_symmetry.space_group_name_H-M   'P 1'
#
loop_
_entity.id
_entity.type
_entity.pdbx_description
1 polymer ?
#
loop_
_entity_poly.entity_id
_entity_poly.type
_entity_poly.pdbx_seq_one_letter_code
_entity_poly.pdbx_strand_id
1 'polypeptide(L)'
;MTEKEFQELKEEWKKLISNTTKDSYAFFIEPTNDLQSLITLLLKYQKTGDGENYHKTNNLFFSKKSRWGFCGVDLSKLDLSMLSADSLARITFDSETIWPPKDKLPKDFNPLDILKQAKTNKGLGIESLHKQGINGKGVKVAYIDKNFDVEHEEFEGRKIEYIRDQDGRERYDFHGYAVTSRLIGKNIGIAPEVDMLYLSYNDGNILTILKKELQSLNEILNRLKNGEKIVAVGISASIDYHIKLVIKNNETTQEEICKLAKIYDDLKQQLKNYGCMIIDSTQFFESGFSYAFKNKPLADNSDIDNYVQFGKVDGRCSVIEAYKVVPSAYTKSGYKYENKTGSASWSIPQVVGLYCLAKQVEPDITYEEFVKISHATAYKENTNGVRLINPVELIKQVELLKIQKNEKIV
;
A
#
# COMPACT_ATOMS: atom_id res chain seq x y z
N MET A 1 -1.20 -27.11 13.22
CA MET A 1 -0.24 -26.57 14.19
C MET A 1 -0.86 -26.67 15.56
N THR A 2 -0.25 -27.43 16.46
CA THR A 2 -0.69 -27.59 17.84
C THR A 2 -0.33 -26.36 18.67
N GLU A 3 -0.99 -26.16 19.81
CA GLU A 3 -0.70 -25.05 20.71
C GLU A 3 0.75 -25.08 21.23
N LYS A 4 1.32 -26.28 21.33
CA LYS A 4 2.74 -26.49 21.65
C LYS A 4 3.66 -26.02 20.52
N GLU A 5 3.36 -26.37 19.27
CA GLU A 5 4.12 -25.93 18.10
C GLU A 5 4.06 -24.40 17.93
N PHE A 6 2.92 -23.77 18.24
CA PHE A 6 2.78 -22.31 18.23
C PHE A 6 3.62 -21.62 19.32
N GLN A 7 3.66 -22.17 20.54
CA GLN A 7 4.50 -21.62 21.61
C GLN A 7 6.00 -21.85 21.35
N GLU A 8 6.37 -22.98 20.76
CA GLU A 8 7.76 -23.27 20.37
C GLU A 8 8.24 -22.30 19.28
N LEU A 9 7.43 -22.07 18.23
CA LEU A 9 7.69 -21.03 17.23
C LEU A 9 7.80 -19.64 17.89
N LYS A 10 6.88 -19.28 18.79
CA LYS A 10 6.90 -17.99 19.48
C LYS A 10 8.18 -17.76 20.29
N GLU A 11 8.70 -18.79 20.96
CA GLU A 11 9.95 -18.71 21.74
C GLU A 11 11.20 -18.72 20.86
N GLU A 12 11.19 -19.46 19.74
CA GLU A 12 12.26 -19.46 18.75
C GLU A 12 12.37 -18.07 18.07
N TRP A 13 11.23 -17.46 17.77
CA TRP A 13 11.14 -16.09 17.26
C TRP A 13 11.64 -15.03 18.25
N LYS A 14 11.35 -15.16 19.55
CA LYS A 14 11.89 -14.26 20.59
C LYS A 14 13.42 -14.29 20.68
N LYS A 15 14.03 -15.47 20.52
CA LYS A 15 15.49 -15.63 20.49
C LYS A 15 16.14 -15.00 19.26
N LEU A 16 15.45 -15.03 18.11
CA LEU A 16 15.91 -14.32 16.90
C LEU A 16 15.88 -12.80 17.06
N ILE A 17 14.92 -12.26 17.82
CA ILE A 17 14.73 -10.82 18.03
C ILE A 17 15.81 -10.21 18.95
N SER A 18 16.32 -10.97 19.94
CA SER A 18 17.26 -10.46 20.94
C SER A 18 18.68 -10.17 20.41
N ASN A 19 19.01 -10.61 19.18
CA ASN A 19 20.36 -10.51 18.61
C ASN A 19 20.57 -9.36 17.60
N THR A 20 19.59 -8.47 17.38
CA THR A 20 19.73 -7.37 16.40
C THR A 20 19.93 -6.00 17.06
N THR A 21 20.98 -5.29 16.65
CA THR A 21 21.41 -3.96 17.16
C THR A 21 20.41 -2.84 16.82
N LYS A 22 20.38 -1.82 17.70
CA LYS A 22 19.30 -0.82 17.87
C LYS A 22 19.09 0.22 16.76
N ASP A 23 19.96 0.32 15.76
CA ASP A 23 19.95 1.43 14.80
C ASP A 23 19.93 0.96 13.34
N SER A 24 18.75 0.59 12.87
CA SER A 24 18.32 0.60 11.45
C SER A 24 16.83 0.24 11.45
N TYR A 25 16.09 0.62 10.41
CA TYR A 25 14.62 0.61 10.33
C TYR A 25 13.90 -0.76 10.46
N ALA A 26 14.54 -1.79 11.02
CA ALA A 26 13.95 -3.08 11.30
C ALA A 26 13.21 -3.08 12.66
N PHE A 27 11.94 -2.72 12.62
CA PHE A 27 11.05 -2.84 13.77
C PHE A 27 10.10 -4.03 13.60
N PHE A 28 10.51 -5.20 14.11
CA PHE A 28 9.52 -6.07 14.76
C PHE A 28 9.13 -5.32 16.05
N ILE A 29 8.01 -4.59 16.01
CA ILE A 29 7.50 -3.90 17.19
C ILE A 29 6.77 -4.95 18.02
N GLU A 30 7.22 -5.16 19.24
CA GLU A 30 6.49 -5.91 20.25
C GLU A 30 5.04 -5.40 20.34
N PRO A 31 4.03 -6.27 20.47
CA PRO A 31 2.67 -5.87 20.85
C PRO A 31 2.77 -4.92 22.03
N THR A 32 2.16 -3.74 21.93
CA THR A 32 2.28 -2.77 23.02
C THR A 32 1.53 -3.27 24.24
N ASN A 33 2.26 -3.65 25.30
CA ASN A 33 1.68 -4.07 26.58
C ASN A 33 1.00 -2.92 27.36
N ASP A 34 1.03 -1.69 26.84
CA ASP A 34 0.51 -0.48 27.52
C ASP A 34 -0.97 -0.24 27.20
N LEU A 35 -1.77 -1.28 27.47
CA LEU A 35 -3.21 -1.34 27.26
C LEU A 35 -3.95 -0.20 27.99
N GLN A 36 -3.49 0.15 29.20
CA GLN A 36 -4.07 1.22 30.01
C GLN A 36 -3.94 2.59 29.35
N SER A 37 -2.78 2.89 28.74
CA SER A 37 -2.59 4.15 28.03
C SER A 37 -3.47 4.25 26.78
N LEU A 38 -3.67 3.13 26.07
CA LEU A 38 -4.51 3.10 24.88
C LEU A 38 -6.00 3.30 25.23
N ILE A 39 -6.48 2.63 26.29
CA ILE A 39 -7.86 2.81 26.80
C ILE A 39 -8.08 4.23 27.31
N THR A 40 -7.12 4.77 28.07
CA THR A 40 -7.16 6.16 28.56
C THR A 40 -7.25 7.17 27.41
N LEU A 41 -6.51 6.92 26.32
CA LEU A 41 -6.54 7.74 25.12
C LEU A 41 -7.91 7.68 24.42
N LEU A 42 -8.51 6.50 24.30
CA LEU A 42 -9.83 6.32 23.71
C LEU A 42 -10.93 7.04 24.48
N LEU A 43 -10.91 6.94 25.81
CA LEU A 43 -11.83 7.65 26.69
C LEU A 43 -11.69 9.17 26.55
N LYS A 44 -10.47 9.66 26.30
CA LYS A 44 -10.25 11.09 25.99
C LYS A 44 -10.86 11.48 24.65
N TYR A 45 -10.78 10.62 23.64
CA TYR A 45 -11.33 10.85 22.30
C TYR A 45 -12.86 10.95 22.28
N GLN A 46 -13.54 10.11 23.06
CA GLN A 46 -15.00 10.15 23.20
C GLN A 46 -15.50 11.49 23.76
N LYS A 47 -14.72 12.13 24.63
CA LYS A 47 -15.08 13.41 25.26
C LYS A 47 -14.94 14.61 24.33
N THR A 48 -14.15 14.51 23.27
CA THR A 48 -13.82 15.63 22.38
C THR A 48 -14.61 15.64 21.09
N GLY A 49 -15.72 14.89 21.02
CA GLY A 49 -16.50 14.61 19.80
C GLY A 49 -16.49 15.77 18.80
N ASP A 50 -15.67 15.63 17.76
CA ASP A 50 -15.78 16.25 16.44
C ASP A 50 -14.45 16.15 15.67
N GLY A 51 -14.57 16.02 14.35
CA GLY A 51 -13.46 15.88 13.41
C GLY A 51 -12.45 17.04 13.41
N GLU A 52 -12.75 18.17 14.06
CA GLU A 52 -11.85 19.33 14.14
C GLU A 52 -10.57 19.07 14.96
N ASN A 53 -10.57 18.09 15.87
CA ASN A 53 -9.38 17.71 16.65
C ASN A 53 -8.52 16.61 16.02
N TYR A 54 -8.84 16.16 14.79
CA TYR A 54 -8.06 15.16 14.04
C TYR A 54 -6.57 15.56 13.95
N HIS A 55 -6.29 16.84 13.71
CA HIS A 55 -4.91 17.35 13.54
C HIS A 55 -4.04 17.26 14.80
N LYS A 56 -4.58 17.46 16.00
CA LYS A 56 -3.80 17.38 17.27
C LYS A 56 -3.54 15.94 17.72
N THR A 57 -4.40 15.02 17.32
CA THR A 57 -4.33 13.60 17.70
C THR A 57 -3.48 12.76 16.73
N ASN A 58 -3.26 13.27 15.52
CA ASN A 58 -2.34 12.70 14.54
C ASN A 58 -0.92 12.46 15.09
N ASN A 59 -0.35 13.39 15.86
CA ASN A 59 0.96 13.18 16.50
C ASN A 59 1.01 11.94 17.42
N LEU A 60 -0.12 11.49 17.97
CA LEU A 60 -0.22 10.27 18.77
C LEU A 60 -0.40 9.00 17.92
N PHE A 61 -1.18 9.09 16.83
CA PHE A 61 -1.42 7.99 15.88
C PHE A 61 -0.28 7.75 14.88
N PHE A 62 0.74 8.61 14.89
CA PHE A 62 2.02 8.37 14.19
C PHE A 62 3.10 7.77 15.10
N SER A 63 2.84 7.60 16.40
CA SER A 63 3.81 6.96 17.31
C SER A 63 3.99 5.49 16.98
N LYS A 64 5.20 4.94 17.22
CA LYS A 64 5.49 3.49 17.09
C LYS A 64 4.49 2.62 17.85
N LYS A 65 4.04 3.08 19.02
CA LYS A 65 3.03 2.40 19.85
C LYS A 65 1.69 2.23 19.12
N SER A 66 1.34 3.19 18.28
CA SER A 66 0.04 3.21 17.62
C SER A 66 0.00 2.34 16.36
N ARG A 67 1.09 2.20 15.59
CA ARG A 67 1.09 1.46 14.30
C ARG A 67 0.59 0.01 14.40
N TRP A 68 0.75 -0.60 15.58
CA TRP A 68 0.34 -1.98 15.83
C TRP A 68 -0.90 -2.10 16.72
N GLY A 69 -1.25 -1.07 17.49
CA GLY A 69 -2.52 -1.04 18.23
C GLY A 69 -2.75 -2.30 19.06
N PHE A 70 -3.78 -3.07 18.70
CA PHE A 70 -4.17 -4.33 19.34
C PHE A 70 -3.70 -5.59 18.60
N CYS A 71 -2.85 -5.49 17.58
CA CYS A 71 -2.30 -6.65 16.86
C CYS A 71 -1.70 -7.68 17.85
N GLY A 72 -2.18 -8.92 17.80
CA GLY A 72 -1.75 -10.02 18.67
C GLY A 72 -2.04 -9.86 20.17
N VAL A 73 -2.85 -8.88 20.56
CA VAL A 73 -3.18 -8.61 21.98
C VAL A 73 -4.39 -9.42 22.43
N ASP A 74 -4.34 -9.96 23.65
CA ASP A 74 -5.48 -10.58 24.33
C ASP A 74 -6.26 -9.54 25.15
N LEU A 75 -7.44 -9.18 24.65
CA LEU A 75 -8.39 -8.25 25.25
C LEU A 75 -9.55 -8.97 25.93
N SER A 76 -9.60 -10.31 25.94
CA SER A 76 -10.77 -11.12 26.35
C SER A 76 -11.33 -10.79 27.74
N LYS A 77 -10.47 -10.31 28.64
CA LYS A 77 -10.81 -9.99 30.04
C LYS A 77 -11.37 -8.58 30.25
N LEU A 78 -11.36 -7.74 29.21
CA LEU A 78 -11.77 -6.34 29.32
C LEU A 78 -13.26 -6.15 29.06
N ASP A 79 -13.79 -5.05 29.57
CA ASP A 79 -15.08 -4.50 29.16
C ASP A 79 -14.84 -3.22 28.35
N LEU A 80 -15.13 -3.31 27.06
CA LEU A 80 -14.98 -2.21 26.10
C LEU A 80 -16.34 -1.66 25.65
N SER A 81 -17.45 -2.09 26.28
CA SER A 81 -18.81 -1.68 25.91
C SER A 81 -19.06 -0.17 26.07
N MET A 82 -18.28 0.49 26.93
CA MET A 82 -18.31 1.94 27.13
C MET A 82 -17.67 2.73 26.00
N LEU A 83 -16.90 2.08 25.11
CA LEU A 83 -16.26 2.73 23.96
C LEU A 83 -17.24 2.87 22.79
N SER A 84 -16.96 3.75 21.84
CA SER A 84 -17.72 3.80 20.58
C SER A 84 -17.10 2.85 19.55
N ALA A 85 -17.93 2.30 18.67
CA ALA A 85 -17.46 1.46 17.57
C ALA A 85 -16.46 2.19 16.66
N ASP A 86 -16.71 3.48 16.40
CA ASP A 86 -15.82 4.34 15.62
C ASP A 86 -14.44 4.50 16.29
N SER A 87 -14.39 4.71 17.61
CA SER A 87 -13.11 4.84 18.34
C SER A 87 -12.31 3.55 18.32
N LEU A 88 -12.95 2.38 18.46
CA LEU A 88 -12.27 1.09 18.34
C LEU A 88 -11.80 0.81 16.91
N ALA A 89 -12.60 1.14 15.90
CA ALA A 89 -12.25 0.96 14.49
C ALA A 89 -11.13 1.91 14.00
N ARG A 90 -10.71 2.90 14.80
CA ARG A 90 -9.50 3.70 14.53
C ARG A 90 -8.21 3.03 15.00
N ILE A 91 -8.32 1.98 15.79
CA ILE A 91 -7.17 1.24 16.30
C ILE A 91 -6.84 0.12 15.32
N THR A 92 -5.56 -0.01 15.02
CA THR A 92 -5.04 -1.13 14.25
C THR A 92 -5.21 -2.42 15.05
N PHE A 93 -5.68 -3.49 14.42
CA PHE A 93 -5.75 -4.83 15.00
C PHE A 93 -5.50 -5.87 13.93
N ASP A 94 -5.33 -7.14 14.28
CA ASP A 94 -5.14 -8.22 13.32
C ASP A 94 -6.03 -9.43 13.62
N SER A 95 -5.81 -10.51 12.88
CA SER A 95 -6.58 -11.76 13.02
C SER A 95 -6.20 -12.52 14.30
N GLU A 96 -5.10 -12.12 14.92
CA GLU A 96 -4.50 -12.69 16.12
C GLU A 96 -4.92 -11.91 17.39
N THR A 97 -5.57 -10.76 17.24
CA THR A 97 -6.22 -10.04 18.34
C THR A 97 -7.38 -10.85 18.93
N ILE A 98 -7.31 -11.17 20.22
CA ILE A 98 -8.38 -11.87 20.93
C ILE A 98 -9.31 -10.83 21.56
N TRP A 99 -10.54 -10.77 21.10
CA TRP A 99 -11.52 -9.77 21.55
C TRP A 99 -12.34 -10.24 22.76
N PRO A 100 -12.88 -9.32 23.58
CA PRO A 100 -13.91 -9.64 24.57
C PRO A 100 -15.13 -10.31 23.96
N PRO A 101 -15.94 -11.02 24.77
CA PRO A 101 -17.30 -11.42 24.41
C PRO A 101 -18.14 -10.25 23.86
N LYS A 102 -19.11 -10.56 22.99
CA LYS A 102 -19.91 -9.55 22.27
C LYS A 102 -20.63 -8.56 23.18
N ASP A 103 -21.08 -8.99 24.35
CA ASP A 103 -21.74 -8.15 25.37
C ASP A 103 -20.78 -7.16 26.06
N LYS A 104 -19.46 -7.36 25.89
CA LYS A 104 -18.40 -6.46 26.36
C LYS A 104 -17.79 -5.62 25.23
N LEU A 105 -18.39 -5.64 24.05
CA LEU A 105 -18.03 -4.79 22.91
C LEU A 105 -19.14 -3.77 22.63
N PRO A 106 -18.82 -2.64 21.97
CA PRO A 106 -19.85 -1.72 21.51
C PRO A 106 -20.80 -2.41 20.52
N LYS A 107 -22.10 -2.11 20.62
CA LYS A 107 -23.17 -2.80 19.85
C LYS A 107 -22.92 -2.89 18.34
N ASP A 108 -22.33 -1.85 17.76
CA ASP A 108 -22.09 -1.71 16.31
C ASP A 108 -20.63 -2.02 15.91
N PHE A 109 -19.85 -2.64 16.79
CA PHE A 109 -18.47 -3.03 16.53
C PHE A 109 -18.34 -4.55 16.37
N ASN A 110 -17.98 -5.00 15.17
CA ASN A 110 -17.60 -6.40 14.93
C ASN A 110 -16.25 -6.46 14.19
N PRO A 111 -15.15 -6.82 14.87
CA PRO A 111 -13.82 -6.82 14.27
C PRO A 111 -13.66 -7.84 13.14
N LEU A 112 -14.37 -8.97 13.22
CA LEU A 112 -14.34 -10.00 12.17
C LEU A 112 -15.06 -9.52 10.91
N ASP A 113 -16.20 -8.85 11.06
CA ASP A 113 -16.91 -8.25 9.92
C ASP A 113 -16.09 -7.12 9.29
N ILE A 114 -15.41 -6.31 10.10
CA ILE A 114 -14.51 -5.25 9.61
C ILE A 114 -13.39 -5.84 8.75
N LEU A 115 -12.68 -6.87 9.23
CA LEU A 115 -11.64 -7.55 8.45
C LEU A 115 -12.20 -8.16 7.16
N LYS A 116 -13.36 -8.82 7.24
CA LYS A 116 -14.02 -9.43 6.07
C LYS A 116 -14.38 -8.37 5.03
N GLN A 117 -15.04 -7.28 5.43
CA GLN A 117 -15.45 -6.20 4.54
C GLN A 117 -14.24 -5.50 3.92
N ALA A 118 -13.20 -5.24 4.72
CA ALA A 118 -11.96 -4.63 4.27
C ALA A 118 -11.26 -5.45 3.18
N LYS A 119 -11.30 -6.78 3.27
CA LYS A 119 -10.71 -7.68 2.26
C LYS A 119 -11.47 -7.69 0.94
N THR A 120 -12.79 -7.53 0.98
CA THR A 120 -13.63 -7.75 -0.22
C THR A 120 -14.03 -6.46 -0.92
N ASN A 121 -14.09 -5.34 -0.20
CA ASN A 121 -14.58 -4.06 -0.72
C ASN A 121 -13.41 -3.14 -1.07
N LYS A 122 -13.00 -3.19 -2.34
CA LYS A 122 -11.95 -2.36 -2.95
C LYS A 122 -12.42 -0.92 -3.17
N GLY A 123 -13.74 -0.71 -3.21
CA GLY A 123 -14.36 0.60 -3.37
C GLY A 123 -14.33 1.12 -4.81
N LEU A 124 -15.15 2.15 -5.07
CA LEU A 124 -15.25 2.87 -6.36
C LEU A 124 -15.52 1.99 -7.60
N GLY A 125 -16.05 0.78 -7.42
CA GLY A 125 -16.53 -0.07 -8.51
C GLY A 125 -15.49 -0.99 -9.16
N ILE A 126 -14.30 -1.15 -8.57
CA ILE A 126 -13.25 -2.06 -9.08
C ILE A 126 -13.77 -3.50 -9.25
N GLU A 127 -14.62 -3.98 -8.35
CA GLU A 127 -15.21 -5.31 -8.41
C GLU A 127 -16.10 -5.50 -9.64
N SER A 128 -16.72 -4.43 -10.13
CA SER A 128 -17.51 -4.47 -11.37
C SER A 128 -16.63 -4.63 -12.60
N LEU A 129 -15.42 -4.06 -12.60
CA LEU A 129 -14.43 -4.24 -13.67
C LEU A 129 -13.89 -5.67 -13.67
N HIS A 130 -13.59 -6.22 -12.49
CA HIS A 130 -13.14 -7.61 -12.36
C HIS A 130 -14.17 -8.60 -12.89
N LYS A 131 -15.47 -8.38 -12.61
CA LYS A 131 -16.58 -9.19 -13.16
C LYS A 131 -16.68 -9.12 -14.69
N GLN A 132 -16.23 -8.03 -15.30
CA GLN A 132 -16.14 -7.86 -16.75
C GLN A 132 -14.85 -8.48 -17.35
N GLY A 133 -14.01 -9.08 -16.51
CA GLY A 133 -12.72 -9.65 -16.93
C GLY A 133 -11.58 -8.63 -17.03
N ILE A 134 -11.81 -7.37 -16.62
CA ILE A 134 -10.80 -6.30 -16.59
C ILE A 134 -10.14 -6.33 -15.22
N ASN A 135 -9.05 -7.09 -15.11
CA ASN A 135 -8.39 -7.44 -13.85
C ASN A 135 -6.85 -7.49 -13.96
N GLY A 136 -6.28 -7.01 -15.07
CA GLY A 136 -4.85 -6.93 -15.35
C GLY A 136 -4.29 -8.12 -16.13
N LYS A 137 -5.14 -9.10 -16.50
CA LYS A 137 -4.70 -10.30 -17.20
C LYS A 137 -3.95 -9.97 -18.51
N GLY A 138 -2.78 -10.57 -18.68
CA GLY A 138 -1.94 -10.40 -19.88
C GLY A 138 -1.03 -9.17 -19.84
N VAL A 139 -1.00 -8.45 -18.73
CA VAL A 139 -0.08 -7.32 -18.50
C VAL A 139 1.02 -7.75 -17.53
N LYS A 140 2.29 -7.44 -17.84
CA LYS A 140 3.42 -7.65 -16.93
C LYS A 140 3.91 -6.32 -16.36
N VAL A 141 4.15 -6.28 -15.05
CA VAL A 141 4.63 -5.10 -14.31
C VAL A 141 5.82 -5.48 -13.44
N ALA A 142 6.74 -4.54 -13.21
CA ALA A 142 7.79 -4.69 -12.22
C ALA A 142 7.46 -3.88 -10.95
N TYR A 143 7.88 -4.38 -9.79
CA TYR A 143 7.77 -3.64 -8.53
C TYR A 143 9.07 -3.78 -7.73
N ILE A 144 9.55 -2.66 -7.19
CA ILE A 144 10.76 -2.61 -6.36
C ILE A 144 10.35 -2.13 -4.97
N ASP A 145 10.46 -3.01 -3.98
CA ASP A 145 10.14 -2.68 -2.58
C ASP A 145 10.80 -3.69 -1.61
N LYS A 146 10.45 -3.67 -0.34
CA LYS A 146 11.01 -4.53 0.70
C LYS A 146 10.57 -5.98 0.59
N ASN A 147 11.29 -6.87 1.28
CA ASN A 147 10.95 -8.29 1.30
C ASN A 147 9.56 -8.59 1.89
N PHE A 148 8.85 -9.58 1.34
CA PHE A 148 7.62 -10.15 1.93
C PHE A 148 7.49 -11.66 1.65
N ASP A 149 6.61 -12.34 2.37
CA ASP A 149 6.32 -13.77 2.14
C ASP A 149 5.32 -13.96 1.00
N VAL A 150 5.82 -14.49 -0.11
CA VAL A 150 4.99 -14.84 -1.28
C VAL A 150 4.05 -16.02 -1.02
N GLU A 151 4.27 -16.80 0.05
CA GLU A 151 3.43 -17.95 0.38
C GLU A 151 2.16 -17.61 1.18
N HIS A 152 1.96 -16.33 1.53
CA HIS A 152 0.73 -15.90 2.19
C HIS A 152 -0.49 -16.15 1.26
N GLU A 153 -1.62 -16.61 1.81
CA GLU A 153 -2.82 -17.00 1.05
C GLU A 153 -3.41 -15.87 0.18
N GLU A 154 -3.12 -14.62 0.53
CA GLU A 154 -3.46 -13.44 -0.28
C GLU A 154 -2.77 -13.47 -1.66
N PHE A 155 -1.67 -14.19 -1.82
CA PHE A 155 -0.94 -14.32 -3.09
C PHE A 155 -1.16 -15.67 -3.77
N GLU A 156 -2.04 -16.51 -3.23
CA GLU A 156 -2.36 -17.81 -3.83
C GLU A 156 -2.90 -17.62 -5.26
N GLY A 157 -2.29 -18.34 -6.21
CA GLY A 157 -2.67 -18.27 -7.63
C GLY A 157 -2.29 -16.94 -8.31
N ARG A 158 -1.46 -16.11 -7.69
CA ARG A 158 -0.84 -14.93 -8.33
C ARG A 158 0.47 -15.34 -9.01
N LYS A 159 0.82 -14.67 -10.10
CA LYS A 159 2.07 -14.92 -10.83
C LYS A 159 3.11 -13.90 -10.40
N ILE A 160 3.99 -14.33 -9.50
CA ILE A 160 5.06 -13.50 -8.94
C ILE A 160 6.41 -14.15 -9.25
N GLU A 161 7.17 -13.53 -10.13
CA GLU A 161 8.59 -13.80 -10.29
C GLU A 161 9.36 -12.96 -9.27
N TYR A 162 9.88 -13.62 -8.22
CA TYR A 162 10.46 -12.93 -7.07
C TYR A 162 11.98 -12.99 -7.09
N ILE A 163 12.64 -11.87 -7.39
CA ILE A 163 14.10 -11.70 -7.28
C ILE A 163 14.40 -11.15 -5.89
N ARG A 164 14.91 -12.03 -5.02
CA ARG A 164 15.26 -11.68 -3.64
C ARG A 164 16.65 -11.06 -3.55
N ASP A 165 16.80 -10.03 -2.72
CA ASP A 165 18.12 -9.56 -2.30
C ASP A 165 18.87 -10.65 -1.52
N GLN A 166 20.10 -10.94 -1.91
CA GLN A 166 20.89 -12.08 -1.38
C GLN A 166 21.74 -11.71 -0.16
N ASP A 167 21.44 -10.64 0.56
CA ASP A 167 22.25 -10.16 1.69
C ASP A 167 22.18 -11.06 2.95
N GLY A 168 21.51 -12.21 2.87
CA GLY A 168 21.41 -13.21 3.94
C GLY A 168 20.42 -12.88 5.06
N ARG A 169 19.66 -11.78 4.94
CA ARG A 169 18.64 -11.40 5.94
C ARG A 169 17.26 -11.92 5.54
N GLU A 170 16.78 -12.93 6.24
CA GLU A 170 15.38 -13.37 6.16
C GLU A 170 14.51 -12.51 7.09
N ARG A 171 14.18 -11.29 6.65
CA ARG A 171 13.15 -10.49 7.31
C ARG A 171 12.10 -10.05 6.31
N TYR A 172 10.87 -10.46 6.57
CA TYR A 172 9.71 -9.92 5.88
C TYR A 172 9.31 -8.58 6.49
N ASP A 173 9.05 -7.60 5.64
CA ASP A 173 8.61 -6.27 6.01
C ASP A 173 7.15 -6.08 5.61
N PHE A 174 6.38 -5.54 6.55
CA PHE A 174 4.98 -5.16 6.36
C PHE A 174 4.75 -4.30 5.10
N HIS A 175 5.71 -3.45 4.74
CA HIS A 175 5.61 -2.57 3.58
C HIS A 175 5.54 -3.37 2.26
N GLY A 176 6.38 -4.41 2.11
CA GLY A 176 6.36 -5.28 0.93
C GLY A 176 5.02 -5.99 0.77
N TYR A 177 4.43 -6.48 1.88
CA TYR A 177 3.06 -7.02 1.86
C TYR A 177 2.04 -5.97 1.45
N ALA A 178 2.09 -4.78 2.04
CA ALA A 178 1.10 -3.73 1.81
C ALA A 178 1.04 -3.31 0.34
N VAL A 179 2.19 -3.05 -0.29
CA VAL A 179 2.23 -2.60 -1.68
C VAL A 179 1.85 -3.71 -2.65
N THR A 180 2.34 -4.93 -2.41
CA THR A 180 2.12 -6.05 -3.33
C THR A 180 0.68 -6.53 -3.26
N SER A 181 0.14 -6.71 -2.06
CA SER A 181 -1.25 -7.14 -1.89
C SER A 181 -2.24 -6.11 -2.44
N ARG A 182 -1.98 -4.81 -2.28
CA ARG A 182 -2.81 -3.76 -2.87
C ARG A 182 -2.80 -3.75 -4.40
N LEU A 183 -1.68 -4.13 -5.03
CA LEU A 183 -1.59 -4.23 -6.49
C LEU A 183 -2.24 -5.52 -6.99
N ILE A 184 -1.75 -6.69 -6.54
CA ILE A 184 -2.07 -7.99 -7.15
C ILE A 184 -2.75 -8.98 -6.21
N GLY A 185 -3.01 -8.63 -4.95
CA GLY A 185 -3.60 -9.56 -3.99
C GLY A 185 -4.90 -10.21 -4.49
N LYS A 186 -5.07 -11.49 -4.20
CA LYS A 186 -6.24 -12.31 -4.55
C LYS A 186 -7.54 -11.66 -4.14
N ASN A 187 -7.60 -11.14 -2.92
CA ASN A 187 -8.80 -10.51 -2.38
C ASN A 187 -8.74 -8.99 -2.52
N ILE A 188 -7.59 -8.37 -2.29
CA ILE A 188 -7.51 -6.92 -2.08
C ILE A 188 -6.89 -6.16 -3.27
N GLY A 189 -6.32 -6.87 -4.24
CA GLY A 189 -5.60 -6.29 -5.37
C GLY A 189 -6.49 -5.52 -6.34
N ILE A 190 -5.97 -4.39 -6.85
CA ILE A 190 -6.61 -3.63 -7.93
C ILE A 190 -6.53 -4.36 -9.28
N ALA A 191 -5.40 -4.99 -9.56
CA ALA A 191 -5.14 -5.73 -10.79
C ALA A 191 -4.65 -7.15 -10.46
N PRO A 192 -5.54 -8.01 -9.93
CA PRO A 192 -5.18 -9.31 -9.36
C PRO A 192 -4.56 -10.32 -10.34
N GLU A 193 -4.71 -10.13 -11.65
CA GLU A 193 -4.25 -11.08 -12.68
C GLU A 193 -3.06 -10.58 -13.50
N VAL A 194 -2.39 -9.49 -13.07
CA VAL A 194 -1.11 -9.09 -13.68
C VAL A 194 0.00 -10.09 -13.36
N ASP A 195 0.91 -10.25 -14.30
CA ASP A 195 2.15 -10.97 -14.09
C ASP A 195 3.15 -10.00 -13.44
N MET A 196 3.68 -10.31 -12.26
CA MET A 196 4.57 -9.42 -11.52
C MET A 196 6.01 -9.92 -11.51
N LEU A 197 6.95 -9.04 -11.88
CA LEU A 197 8.36 -9.16 -11.53
C LEU A 197 8.60 -8.35 -10.25
N TYR A 198 8.89 -9.00 -9.14
CA TYR A 198 9.17 -8.33 -7.87
C TYR A 198 10.67 -8.37 -7.58
N LEU A 199 11.31 -7.22 -7.45
CA LEU A 199 12.72 -7.12 -7.06
C LEU A 199 12.80 -6.54 -5.67
N SER A 200 13.23 -7.35 -4.71
CA SER A 200 13.27 -6.89 -3.33
C SER A 200 14.59 -6.23 -2.96
N TYR A 201 14.54 -5.36 -1.95
CA TYR A 201 15.73 -4.92 -1.22
C TYR A 201 15.49 -5.07 0.29
N ASN A 202 16.59 -5.22 1.03
CA ASN A 202 16.55 -5.23 2.49
C ASN A 202 16.89 -3.86 3.09
N ASP A 203 16.64 -3.70 4.38
CA ASP A 203 16.99 -2.48 5.10
C ASP A 203 18.51 -2.22 5.06
N GLY A 204 18.86 -0.97 4.76
CA GLY A 204 20.23 -0.48 4.75
C GLY A 204 20.26 1.02 5.01
N ASN A 205 21.47 1.61 4.92
CA ASN A 205 21.56 3.06 4.78
C ASN A 205 20.99 3.49 3.41
N ILE A 206 20.74 4.78 3.23
CA ILE A 206 20.06 5.28 2.03
C ILE A 206 20.90 5.00 0.78
N LEU A 207 22.23 5.09 0.87
CA LEU A 207 23.13 4.77 -0.23
C LEU A 207 23.01 3.32 -0.70
N THR A 208 22.91 2.37 0.23
CA THR A 208 22.71 0.95 -0.08
C THR A 208 21.38 0.73 -0.78
N ILE A 209 20.30 1.32 -0.26
CA ILE A 209 18.96 1.23 -0.87
C ILE A 209 18.99 1.81 -2.28
N LEU A 210 19.53 3.02 -2.46
CA LEU A 210 19.68 3.67 -3.76
C LEU A 210 20.42 2.78 -4.76
N LYS A 211 21.56 2.19 -4.36
CA LYS A 211 22.33 1.30 -5.25
C LYS A 211 21.52 0.06 -5.64
N LYS A 212 20.71 -0.50 -4.74
CA LYS A 212 19.83 -1.64 -5.01
C LYS A 212 18.68 -1.28 -5.94
N GLU A 213 18.08 -0.11 -5.77
CA GLU A 213 17.04 0.41 -6.68
C GLU A 213 17.60 0.57 -8.10
N LEU A 214 18.79 1.18 -8.27
CA LEU A 214 19.43 1.34 -9.58
C LEU A 214 19.82 0.00 -10.21
N GLN A 215 20.30 -0.96 -9.42
CA GLN A 215 20.55 -2.33 -9.89
C GLN A 215 19.27 -2.99 -10.40
N SER A 216 18.17 -2.82 -9.66
CA SER A 216 16.86 -3.38 -10.02
C SER A 216 16.31 -2.76 -11.32
N LEU A 217 16.41 -1.44 -11.47
CA LEU A 217 16.05 -0.74 -12.71
C LEU A 217 16.88 -1.22 -13.91
N ASN A 218 18.18 -1.44 -13.71
CA ASN A 218 19.05 -1.96 -14.76
C ASN A 218 18.69 -3.40 -15.16
N GLU A 219 18.33 -4.26 -14.19
CA GLU A 219 17.83 -5.62 -14.46
C GLU A 219 16.54 -5.58 -15.29
N ILE A 220 15.58 -4.72 -14.91
CA ILE A 220 14.34 -4.53 -15.67
C ILE A 220 14.63 -4.06 -17.10
N LEU A 221 15.56 -3.11 -17.26
CA LEU A 221 15.97 -2.62 -18.58
C LEU A 221 16.59 -3.73 -19.45
N ASN A 222 17.41 -4.61 -18.86
CA ASN A 222 17.99 -5.74 -19.59
C ASN A 222 16.91 -6.72 -20.07
N ARG A 223 15.88 -6.97 -19.25
CA ARG A 223 14.74 -7.81 -19.64
C ARG A 223 13.95 -7.21 -20.81
N LEU A 224 13.70 -5.90 -20.78
CA LEU A 224 13.08 -5.18 -21.90
C LEU A 224 13.92 -5.29 -23.18
N LYS A 225 15.25 -5.11 -23.07
CA LYS A 225 16.19 -5.30 -24.20
C LYS A 225 16.16 -6.72 -24.76
N ASN A 226 15.88 -7.71 -23.92
CA ASN A 226 15.74 -9.12 -24.29
C ASN A 226 14.31 -9.51 -24.72
N GLY A 227 13.40 -8.53 -24.87
CA GLY A 227 12.07 -8.73 -25.46
C GLY A 227 10.95 -8.99 -24.45
N GLU A 228 11.21 -8.93 -23.14
CA GLU A 228 10.12 -8.94 -22.16
C GLU A 228 9.27 -7.66 -22.29
N LYS A 229 7.95 -7.78 -22.06
CA LYS A 229 7.00 -6.66 -22.15
C LYS A 229 6.56 -6.19 -20.76
N ILE A 230 7.36 -5.36 -20.12
CA ILE A 230 7.06 -4.80 -18.79
C ILE A 230 6.54 -3.36 -18.97
N VAL A 231 5.29 -3.10 -18.60
CA VAL A 231 4.62 -1.82 -18.93
C VAL A 231 4.94 -0.68 -17.94
N ALA A 232 5.33 -1.02 -16.72
CA ALA A 232 5.66 -0.05 -15.68
C ALA A 232 6.56 -0.66 -14.60
N VAL A 233 7.23 0.22 -13.85
CA VAL A 233 7.95 -0.10 -12.61
C VAL A 233 7.30 0.69 -11.47
N GLY A 234 6.66 0.00 -10.53
CA GLY A 234 6.16 0.63 -9.30
C GLY A 234 7.24 0.69 -8.22
N ILE A 235 7.37 1.84 -7.56
CA ILE A 235 8.29 2.02 -6.43
C ILE A 235 7.60 2.86 -5.36
N SER A 236 7.33 2.30 -4.18
CA SER A 236 6.66 3.05 -3.10
C SER A 236 7.62 3.91 -2.26
N ALA A 237 8.62 4.49 -2.93
CA ALA A 237 9.62 5.42 -2.44
C ALA A 237 9.90 6.48 -3.52
N SER A 238 10.97 7.27 -3.40
CA SER A 238 11.41 8.20 -4.44
C SER A 238 12.93 8.15 -4.54
N ILE A 239 13.43 7.73 -5.70
CA ILE A 239 14.87 7.65 -5.96
C ILE A 239 15.49 9.06 -5.93
N ASP A 240 14.79 10.06 -6.47
CA ASP A 240 15.19 11.47 -6.35
C ASP A 240 15.33 11.93 -4.89
N TYR A 241 14.40 11.49 -4.04
CA TYR A 241 14.46 11.78 -2.61
C TYR A 241 15.58 11.02 -1.91
N HIS A 242 15.85 9.77 -2.28
CA HIS A 242 16.98 9.01 -1.77
C HIS A 242 18.32 9.68 -2.12
N ILE A 243 18.49 10.19 -3.34
CA ILE A 243 19.68 10.98 -3.73
C ILE A 243 19.82 12.21 -2.82
N LYS A 244 18.73 12.95 -2.57
CA LYS A 244 18.74 14.11 -1.66
C LYS A 244 19.10 13.73 -0.23
N LEU A 245 18.63 12.58 0.26
CA LEU A 245 18.95 12.08 1.58
C LEU A 245 20.41 11.63 1.70
N VAL A 246 20.98 10.98 0.69
CA VAL A 246 22.41 10.63 0.64
C VAL A 246 23.28 11.89 0.79
N ILE A 247 22.94 12.97 0.07
CA ILE A 247 23.60 14.28 0.20
C ILE A 247 23.46 14.80 1.63
N LYS A 248 22.22 14.87 2.14
CA LYS A 248 21.92 15.42 3.46
C LYS A 248 22.63 14.67 4.59
N ASN A 249 22.76 13.35 4.46
CA ASN A 249 23.37 12.47 5.45
C ASN A 249 24.89 12.33 5.27
N ASN A 250 25.48 12.92 4.22
CA ASN A 250 26.90 12.80 3.87
C ASN A 250 27.36 11.33 3.79
N GLU A 251 26.56 10.46 3.17
CA GLU A 251 26.83 9.01 3.11
C GLU A 251 27.92 8.63 2.08
N THR A 252 28.27 9.53 1.15
CA THR A 252 29.34 9.33 0.16
C THR A 252 29.86 10.65 -0.43
N THR A 253 30.78 10.60 -1.39
CA THR A 253 31.37 11.79 -2.04
C THR A 253 30.41 12.43 -3.05
N GLN A 254 30.57 13.74 -3.28
CA GLN A 254 29.81 14.47 -4.30
C GLN A 254 29.97 13.87 -5.71
N GLU A 255 31.15 13.36 -6.04
CA GLU A 255 31.43 12.71 -7.31
C GLU A 255 30.58 11.44 -7.48
N GLU A 256 30.48 10.60 -6.44
CA GLU A 256 29.65 9.39 -6.46
C GLU A 256 28.16 9.73 -6.55
N ILE A 257 27.70 10.76 -5.84
CA ILE A 257 26.32 11.25 -5.94
C ILE A 257 25.98 11.67 -7.38
N CYS A 258 26.85 12.44 -8.03
CA CYS A 258 26.66 12.84 -9.42
C CYS A 258 26.62 11.64 -10.38
N LYS A 259 27.44 10.61 -10.13
CA LYS A 259 27.42 9.37 -10.92
C LYS A 259 26.09 8.62 -10.75
N LEU A 260 25.62 8.44 -9.52
CA LEU A 260 24.36 7.73 -9.24
C LEU A 260 23.15 8.46 -9.82
N ALA A 261 23.11 9.79 -9.71
CA ALA A 261 22.06 10.61 -10.31
C ALA A 261 22.02 10.46 -11.84
N LYS A 262 23.19 10.52 -12.50
CA LYS A 262 23.28 10.32 -13.95
C LYS A 262 22.84 8.92 -14.38
N ILE A 263 23.23 7.88 -13.64
CA ILE A 263 22.78 6.51 -13.89
C ILE A 263 21.25 6.44 -13.81
N TYR A 264 20.65 7.07 -12.80
CA TYR A 264 19.19 7.10 -12.67
C TYR A 264 18.52 7.79 -13.85
N ASP A 265 18.99 8.98 -14.26
CA ASP A 265 18.44 9.71 -15.40
C ASP A 265 18.51 8.89 -16.70
N ASP A 266 19.66 8.25 -16.96
CA ASP A 266 19.87 7.40 -18.13
C ASP A 266 18.95 6.16 -18.12
N LEU A 267 18.74 5.54 -16.95
CA LEU A 267 17.83 4.41 -16.78
C LEU A 267 16.37 4.84 -16.98
N LYS A 268 15.96 5.95 -16.37
CA LYS A 268 14.61 6.52 -16.49
C LYS A 268 14.26 6.82 -17.95
N GLN A 269 15.17 7.45 -18.69
CA GLN A 269 14.95 7.74 -20.11
C GLN A 269 14.91 6.46 -20.97
N GLN A 270 15.81 5.50 -20.73
CA GLN A 270 15.82 4.25 -21.48
C GLN A 270 14.55 3.43 -21.24
N LEU A 271 14.14 3.25 -19.98
CA LEU A 271 12.90 2.55 -19.63
C LEU A 271 11.68 3.20 -20.32
N LYS A 272 11.60 4.54 -20.30
CA LYS A 272 10.55 5.29 -20.99
C LYS A 272 10.55 5.03 -22.51
N ASN A 273 11.73 4.96 -23.15
CA ASN A 273 11.84 4.67 -24.58
C ASN A 273 11.34 3.26 -24.94
N TYR A 274 11.41 2.31 -24.01
CA TYR A 274 10.81 0.97 -24.15
C TYR A 274 9.32 0.92 -23.78
N GLY A 275 8.70 2.07 -23.49
CA GLY A 275 7.30 2.14 -23.04
C GLY A 275 7.08 1.68 -21.60
N CYS A 276 8.14 1.56 -20.80
CA CYS A 276 8.09 1.17 -19.40
C CYS A 276 8.20 2.40 -18.49
N MET A 277 7.09 2.81 -17.88
CA MET A 277 7.06 4.00 -17.04
C MET A 277 7.46 3.69 -15.59
N ILE A 278 8.39 4.47 -15.01
CA ILE A 278 8.62 4.45 -13.56
C ILE A 278 7.50 5.24 -12.87
N ILE A 279 6.76 4.59 -11.97
CA ILE A 279 5.71 5.20 -11.15
C ILE A 279 6.19 5.12 -9.70
N ASP A 280 7.00 6.11 -9.31
CA ASP A 280 7.48 6.31 -7.95
C ASP A 280 6.70 7.44 -7.25
N SER A 281 7.09 7.81 -6.02
CA SER A 281 6.41 8.89 -5.30
C SER A 281 6.55 10.25 -6.01
N THR A 282 7.68 10.52 -6.66
CA THR A 282 7.87 11.74 -7.45
C THR A 282 6.86 11.77 -8.59
N GLN A 283 6.85 10.71 -9.42
CA GLN A 283 5.96 10.62 -10.57
C GLN A 283 4.48 10.64 -10.16
N PHE A 284 4.12 9.98 -9.06
CA PHE A 284 2.76 9.98 -8.53
C PHE A 284 2.23 11.40 -8.29
N PHE A 285 2.97 12.23 -7.57
CA PHE A 285 2.55 13.62 -7.28
C PHE A 285 2.67 14.55 -8.50
N GLU A 286 3.70 14.38 -9.33
CA GLU A 286 3.88 15.16 -10.57
C GLU A 286 2.80 14.87 -11.61
N SER A 287 2.27 13.64 -11.63
CA SER A 287 1.11 13.28 -12.46
C SER A 287 -0.20 13.89 -11.95
N GLY A 288 -0.18 14.60 -10.81
CA GLY A 288 -1.37 15.19 -10.22
C GLY A 288 -2.23 14.20 -9.43
N PHE A 289 -1.67 13.07 -9.00
CA PHE A 289 -2.36 12.17 -8.09
C PHE A 289 -2.12 12.53 -6.62
N SER A 290 -3.10 12.16 -5.79
CA SER A 290 -3.05 12.23 -4.33
C SER A 290 -3.80 11.04 -3.75
N TYR A 291 -4.07 11.05 -2.46
CA TYR A 291 -4.75 9.96 -1.77
C TYR A 291 -5.73 10.50 -0.74
N ALA A 292 -6.85 9.80 -0.61
CA ALA A 292 -7.90 10.11 0.32
C ALA A 292 -8.18 8.91 1.23
N PHE A 293 -8.56 9.18 2.48
CA PHE A 293 -8.88 8.16 3.47
C PHE A 293 -10.25 8.44 4.07
N LYS A 294 -10.84 7.43 4.70
CA LYS A 294 -12.15 7.60 5.34
C LYS A 294 -12.02 8.35 6.65
N ASN A 295 -12.79 9.43 6.80
CA ASN A 295 -12.86 10.13 8.08
C ASN A 295 -13.54 9.26 9.15
N LYS A 296 -14.55 8.49 8.76
CA LYS A 296 -15.28 7.52 9.61
C LYS A 296 -14.90 6.09 9.20
N PRO A 297 -14.11 5.35 10.01
CA PRO A 297 -13.68 3.97 9.71
C PRO A 297 -14.79 3.05 9.20
N LEU A 298 -15.97 3.12 9.82
CA LEU A 298 -17.07 2.20 9.56
C LEU A 298 -18.05 2.70 8.48
N ALA A 299 -17.80 3.86 7.88
CA ALA A 299 -18.65 4.38 6.81
C ALA A 299 -18.48 3.61 5.50
N ASP A 300 -19.49 3.69 4.63
CA ASP A 300 -19.51 3.00 3.34
C ASP A 300 -18.37 3.47 2.42
N ASN A 301 -17.68 2.52 1.80
CA ASN A 301 -16.61 2.77 0.85
C ASN A 301 -17.11 3.24 -0.52
N SER A 302 -18.36 2.93 -0.86
CA SER A 302 -18.94 3.29 -2.15
C SER A 302 -19.35 4.76 -2.22
N ASP A 303 -19.63 5.34 -1.06
CA ASP A 303 -20.00 6.73 -0.90
C ASP A 303 -18.77 7.63 -0.86
N ILE A 304 -18.62 8.43 -1.91
CA ILE A 304 -17.49 9.33 -2.10
C ILE A 304 -17.40 10.42 -1.04
N ASP A 305 -18.51 10.78 -0.37
CA ASP A 305 -18.54 11.82 0.67
C ASP A 305 -17.89 11.39 1.97
N ASN A 306 -17.58 10.10 2.14
CA ASN A 306 -16.88 9.59 3.32
C ASN A 306 -15.36 9.83 3.31
N TYR A 307 -14.82 10.29 2.19
CA TYR A 307 -13.37 10.45 2.00
C TYR A 307 -12.90 11.89 2.19
N VAL A 308 -11.76 12.02 2.86
CA VAL A 308 -11.08 13.28 3.16
C VAL A 308 -9.59 13.18 2.78
N GLN A 309 -8.95 14.33 2.56
CA GLN A 309 -7.48 14.42 2.41
C GLN A 309 -6.83 14.90 3.71
N PHE A 310 -5.54 14.59 3.85
CA PHE A 310 -4.77 15.08 4.98
C PHE A 310 -4.36 16.54 4.74
N GLY A 311 -4.72 17.43 5.65
CA GLY A 311 -4.35 18.85 5.55
C GLY A 311 -5.19 19.59 4.52
N LYS A 312 -4.59 20.57 3.82
CA LYS A 312 -5.30 21.37 2.81
C LYS A 312 -5.51 20.53 1.56
N VAL A 313 -6.75 20.50 1.08
CA VAL A 313 -7.10 19.86 -0.19
C VAL A 313 -6.31 20.50 -1.33
N ASP A 314 -5.63 19.67 -2.12
CA ASP A 314 -4.69 20.11 -3.16
C ASP A 314 -5.27 20.08 -4.58
N GLY A 315 -6.53 19.67 -4.73
CA GLY A 315 -7.23 19.57 -6.03
C GLY A 315 -6.76 18.40 -6.92
N ARG A 316 -5.80 17.60 -6.43
CA ARG A 316 -5.27 16.43 -7.16
C ARG A 316 -6.29 15.30 -7.21
N CYS A 317 -6.17 14.45 -8.23
CA CYS A 317 -7.00 13.27 -8.38
C CYS A 317 -6.59 12.21 -7.35
N SER A 318 -7.48 11.88 -6.42
CA SER A 318 -7.14 11.01 -5.30
C SER A 318 -7.58 9.57 -5.54
N VAL A 319 -6.68 8.62 -5.31
CA VAL A 319 -7.06 7.22 -5.10
C VAL A 319 -7.51 7.01 -3.66
N ILE A 320 -8.28 5.95 -3.41
CA ILE A 320 -8.83 5.68 -2.07
C ILE A 320 -7.97 4.73 -1.27
N GLU A 321 -7.70 5.11 -0.03
CA GLU A 321 -7.15 4.26 0.99
C GLU A 321 -8.30 3.71 1.85
N ALA A 322 -9.28 3.09 1.18
CA ALA A 322 -10.42 2.47 1.84
C ALA A 322 -9.97 1.15 2.48
N TYR A 323 -10.18 1.04 3.79
CA TYR A 323 -9.74 -0.05 4.68
C TYR A 323 -8.34 -0.58 4.38
N LYS A 324 -7.35 -0.17 5.16
CA LYS A 324 -6.00 -0.70 5.03
C LYS A 324 -5.93 -2.07 5.68
N VAL A 325 -6.47 -3.07 4.99
CA VAL A 325 -6.18 -4.45 5.32
C VAL A 325 -4.95 -4.90 4.54
N VAL A 326 -4.04 -5.61 5.22
CA VAL A 326 -2.81 -6.14 4.65
C VAL A 326 -2.63 -7.56 5.19
N PRO A 327 -2.08 -8.48 4.39
CA PRO A 327 -1.55 -9.74 4.90
C PRO A 327 -0.78 -9.58 6.22
N SER A 328 -1.05 -10.46 7.16
CA SER A 328 -0.27 -10.55 8.39
C SER A 328 1.11 -11.10 8.03
N ALA A 329 2.15 -10.49 8.59
CA ALA A 329 3.50 -11.07 8.51
C ALA A 329 3.68 -12.24 9.49
N TYR A 330 2.69 -12.50 10.36
CA TYR A 330 2.79 -13.49 11.44
C TYR A 330 2.13 -14.83 11.10
N THR A 331 1.16 -14.84 10.19
CA THR A 331 0.40 -16.04 9.84
C THR A 331 0.16 -16.09 8.34
N LYS A 332 0.07 -17.30 7.77
CA LYS A 332 -0.12 -17.50 6.33
C LYS A 332 -1.49 -17.00 5.81
N SER A 333 -2.47 -16.85 6.70
CA SER A 333 -3.86 -16.53 6.37
C SER A 333 -4.42 -15.31 7.10
N GLY A 334 -3.64 -14.71 8.01
CA GLY A 334 -4.09 -13.60 8.84
C GLY A 334 -4.00 -12.28 8.12
N TYR A 335 -4.69 -11.29 8.66
CA TYR A 335 -4.72 -9.95 8.11
C TYR A 335 -4.68 -8.93 9.23
N LYS A 336 -3.93 -7.85 8.99
CA LYS A 336 -3.89 -6.66 9.81
C LYS A 336 -4.81 -5.62 9.22
N TYR A 337 -5.74 -5.12 10.03
CA TYR A 337 -6.57 -3.96 9.76
C TYR A 337 -5.91 -2.69 10.29
N GLU A 338 -5.81 -1.67 9.45
CA GLU A 338 -5.35 -0.33 9.78
C GLU A 338 -6.33 0.71 9.19
N ASN A 339 -6.61 1.75 9.96
CA ASN A 339 -7.51 2.83 9.51
C ASN A 339 -7.01 4.20 9.98
N LYS A 340 -5.70 4.38 9.95
CA LYS A 340 -5.08 5.55 10.59
C LYS A 340 -4.98 6.74 9.66
N THR A 341 -4.38 6.62 8.47
CA THR A 341 -4.10 7.84 7.69
C THR A 341 -4.00 7.79 6.17
N GLY A 342 -3.82 6.73 5.41
CA GLY A 342 -3.49 6.92 3.97
C GLY A 342 -2.07 7.48 3.73
N SER A 343 -1.41 7.03 2.67
CA SER A 343 -0.05 7.46 2.34
C SER A 343 0.25 7.16 0.88
N ALA A 344 1.17 7.93 0.28
CA ALA A 344 1.58 7.74 -1.12
C ALA A 344 2.02 6.29 -1.40
N SER A 345 2.79 5.69 -0.48
CA SER A 345 3.30 4.32 -0.63
C SER A 345 2.22 3.25 -0.83
N TRP A 346 1.00 3.47 -0.32
CA TRP A 346 -0.14 2.55 -0.51
C TRP A 346 -0.99 2.90 -1.72
N SER A 347 -0.84 4.12 -2.21
CA SER A 347 -1.64 4.69 -3.30
C SER A 347 -0.97 4.49 -4.66
N ILE A 348 0.37 4.54 -4.71
CA ILE A 348 1.18 4.19 -5.88
C ILE A 348 0.82 2.82 -6.47
N PRO A 349 0.75 1.71 -5.70
CA PRO A 349 0.36 0.42 -6.26
C PRO A 349 -1.06 0.41 -6.83
N GLN A 350 -1.96 1.29 -6.34
CA GLN A 350 -3.28 1.42 -6.94
C GLN A 350 -3.23 2.10 -8.30
N VAL A 351 -2.45 3.18 -8.44
CA VAL A 351 -2.25 3.85 -9.73
C VAL A 351 -1.56 2.92 -10.73
N VAL A 352 -0.56 2.17 -10.29
CA VAL A 352 0.09 1.12 -11.10
C VAL A 352 -0.95 0.08 -11.54
N GLY A 353 -1.81 -0.37 -10.63
CA GLY A 353 -2.87 -1.35 -10.93
C GLY A 353 -3.88 -0.82 -11.94
N LEU A 354 -4.38 0.40 -11.75
CA LEU A 354 -5.30 1.06 -12.67
C LEU A 354 -4.67 1.27 -14.06
N TYR A 355 -3.39 1.61 -14.13
CA TYR A 355 -2.67 1.70 -15.39
C TYR A 355 -2.56 0.32 -16.07
N CYS A 356 -2.36 -0.76 -15.30
CA CYS A 356 -2.39 -2.12 -15.83
C CYS A 356 -3.79 -2.50 -16.36
N LEU A 357 -4.87 -2.10 -15.68
CA LEU A 357 -6.24 -2.30 -16.20
C LEU A 357 -6.44 -1.55 -17.53
N ALA A 358 -5.96 -0.31 -17.62
CA ALA A 358 -6.01 0.46 -18.87
C ALA A 358 -5.19 -0.21 -19.99
N LYS A 359 -3.98 -0.70 -19.68
CA LYS A 359 -3.12 -1.46 -20.60
C LYS A 359 -3.74 -2.78 -21.08
N GLN A 360 -4.55 -3.43 -20.24
CA GLN A 360 -5.29 -4.62 -20.65
C GLN A 360 -6.33 -4.26 -21.75
N VAL A 361 -6.98 -3.11 -21.62
CA VAL A 361 -8.02 -2.66 -22.55
C VAL A 361 -7.40 -2.11 -23.84
N GLU A 362 -6.46 -1.18 -23.72
CA GLU A 362 -5.73 -0.53 -24.80
C GLU A 362 -4.22 -0.70 -24.59
N PRO A 363 -3.59 -1.73 -25.18
CA PRO A 363 -2.17 -2.03 -24.99
C PRO A 363 -1.22 -0.87 -25.30
N ASP A 364 -1.60 0.01 -26.22
CA ASP A 364 -0.75 1.12 -26.69
C ASP A 364 -1.07 2.45 -25.99
N ILE A 365 -1.91 2.45 -24.95
CA ILE A 365 -2.16 3.67 -24.15
C ILE A 365 -0.85 4.12 -23.48
N THR A 366 -0.49 5.39 -23.62
CA THR A 366 0.66 5.93 -22.89
C THR A 366 0.30 6.22 -21.44
N TYR A 367 1.30 6.35 -20.56
CA TYR A 367 1.04 6.75 -19.19
C TYR A 367 0.43 8.17 -19.13
N GLU A 368 0.85 9.08 -20.01
CA GLU A 368 0.28 10.43 -20.10
C GLU A 368 -1.18 10.43 -20.56
N GLU A 369 -1.57 9.59 -21.52
CA GLU A 369 -2.97 9.39 -21.92
C GLU A 369 -3.79 8.84 -20.74
N PHE A 370 -3.27 7.83 -20.04
CA PHE A 370 -3.89 7.27 -18.84
C PHE A 370 -4.11 8.33 -17.75
N VAL A 371 -3.09 9.15 -17.44
CA VAL A 371 -3.19 10.24 -16.47
C VAL A 371 -4.26 11.24 -16.90
N LYS A 372 -4.24 11.68 -18.16
CA LYS A 372 -5.22 12.63 -18.69
C LYS A 372 -6.65 12.11 -18.55
N ILE A 373 -6.90 10.85 -18.92
CA ILE A 373 -8.22 10.23 -18.80
C ILE A 373 -8.61 10.09 -17.33
N SER A 374 -7.70 9.60 -16.47
CA SER A 374 -7.94 9.43 -15.04
C SER A 374 -8.39 10.72 -14.36
N HIS A 375 -7.81 11.85 -14.76
CA HIS A 375 -8.26 13.16 -14.32
C HIS A 375 -9.62 13.49 -14.94
N ALA A 376 -9.76 13.43 -16.27
CA ALA A 376 -10.99 13.82 -16.96
C ALA A 376 -12.25 13.05 -16.47
N THR A 377 -12.09 11.80 -16.03
CA THR A 377 -13.18 10.93 -15.59
C THR A 377 -13.40 10.90 -14.08
N ALA A 378 -12.50 11.49 -13.30
CA ALA A 378 -12.63 11.57 -11.85
C ALA A 378 -14.01 12.10 -11.44
N TYR A 379 -14.51 11.62 -10.29
CA TYR A 379 -15.72 12.16 -9.71
C TYR A 379 -15.62 13.67 -9.52
N LYS A 380 -16.78 14.35 -9.55
CA LYS A 380 -16.85 15.72 -9.07
C LYS A 380 -16.36 15.77 -7.63
N GLU A 381 -15.85 16.94 -7.23
CA GLU A 381 -15.45 17.17 -5.84
C GLU A 381 -16.59 16.77 -4.90
N ASN A 382 -16.23 15.97 -3.90
CA ASN A 382 -17.17 15.55 -2.87
C ASN A 382 -17.45 16.71 -1.90
N THR A 383 -18.31 16.49 -0.91
CA THR A 383 -18.66 17.48 0.12
C THR A 383 -17.46 17.98 0.95
N ASN A 384 -16.33 17.27 0.93
CA ASN A 384 -15.07 17.67 1.56
C ASN A 384 -14.08 18.34 0.58
N GLY A 385 -14.50 18.65 -0.65
CA GLY A 385 -13.66 19.22 -1.70
C GLY A 385 -12.71 18.22 -2.36
N VAL A 386 -12.76 16.94 -1.97
CA VAL A 386 -11.84 15.92 -2.47
C VAL A 386 -12.32 15.40 -3.82
N ARG A 387 -11.40 15.38 -4.78
CA ARG A 387 -11.61 14.76 -6.09
C ARG A 387 -11.12 13.33 -6.07
N LEU A 388 -12.01 12.36 -6.24
CA LEU A 388 -11.67 10.94 -6.27
C LEU A 388 -11.60 10.42 -7.71
N ILE A 389 -10.67 9.50 -7.97
CA ILE A 389 -10.61 8.76 -9.23
C ILE A 389 -11.92 7.99 -9.47
N ASN A 390 -12.32 7.81 -10.73
CA ASN A 390 -13.45 6.96 -11.09
C ASN A 390 -12.95 5.81 -11.99
N PRO A 391 -12.60 4.65 -11.41
CA PRO A 391 -12.04 3.54 -12.18
C PRO A 391 -12.97 3.04 -13.30
N VAL A 392 -14.28 3.02 -13.06
CA VAL A 392 -15.26 2.52 -14.03
C VAL A 392 -15.35 3.46 -15.24
N GLU A 393 -15.50 4.77 -15.02
CA GLU A 393 -15.57 5.73 -16.12
C GLU A 393 -14.19 5.90 -16.80
N LEU A 394 -13.08 5.82 -16.05
CA LEU A 394 -11.72 5.74 -16.60
C LEU A 394 -11.63 4.62 -17.65
N ILE A 395 -11.97 3.40 -17.28
CA ILE A 395 -11.84 2.25 -18.19
C ILE A 395 -12.76 2.38 -19.41
N LYS A 396 -14.00 2.85 -19.22
CA LYS A 396 -14.92 3.12 -20.32
C LYS A 396 -14.35 4.14 -21.32
N GLN A 397 -13.71 5.21 -20.84
CA GLN A 397 -13.06 6.18 -21.74
C GLN A 397 -11.82 5.60 -22.43
N VAL A 398 -11.11 4.66 -21.81
CA VAL A 398 -10.02 3.92 -22.47
C VAL A 398 -10.56 3.02 -23.60
N GLU A 399 -11.71 2.37 -23.41
CA GLU A 399 -12.37 1.61 -24.48
C GLU A 399 -12.76 2.51 -25.68
N LEU A 400 -13.28 3.71 -25.41
CA LEU A 400 -13.59 4.68 -26.45
C LEU A 400 -12.34 5.18 -27.18
N LEU A 401 -11.24 5.43 -26.45
CA LEU A 401 -9.95 5.77 -27.04
C LEU A 401 -9.46 4.68 -28.01
N LYS A 402 -9.59 3.41 -27.62
CA LYS A 402 -9.22 2.27 -28.47
C LYS A 402 -10.00 2.24 -29.78
N ILE A 403 -11.31 2.44 -29.72
CA ILE A 403 -12.16 2.51 -30.92
C ILE A 403 -11.69 3.64 -31.84
N GLN A 404 -11.46 4.84 -31.29
CA GLN A 404 -10.99 5.99 -32.05
C GLN A 404 -9.60 5.79 -32.67
N LYS A 405 -8.69 5.10 -31.98
CA LYS A 405 -7.37 4.77 -32.53
C LYS A 405 -7.49 3.80 -33.71
N ASN A 406 -8.36 2.79 -33.61
CA ASN A 406 -8.60 1.83 -34.68
C ASN A 406 -9.27 2.47 -35.91
N GLU A 407 -10.22 3.39 -35.71
CA GLU A 407 -10.89 4.10 -36.81
C GLU A 407 -9.97 5.02 -37.61
N LYS A 408 -8.87 5.52 -37.01
CA LYS A 408 -7.87 6.35 -37.70
C LYS A 408 -6.87 5.56 -38.54
N ILE A 409 -6.84 4.23 -38.38
CA ILE A 409 -5.94 3.32 -39.09
C ILE A 409 -6.64 2.71 -40.33
N VAL A 410 -7.97 2.78 -40.39
CA VAL A 410 -8.82 2.43 -41.55
C VAL A 410 -8.99 3.65 -42.45
#